data_AF-A0A9D5M919-F1
#
_entry.id   AF-A0A9D5M919-F1
#
_cell.length_a   1.000
_cell.length_b   1.000
_cell.length_c   1.000
_cell.angle_alpha   90.00
_cell.angle_beta   90.00
_cell.angle_gamma   90.00
#
_symmetry.space_group_name_H-M   'P 1'
#
loop_
_entity.id
_entity.type
_entity.pdbx_description
1 polymer ?
#
loop_
_entity_poly.entity_id
_entity_poly.type
_entity_poly.pdbx_seq_one_letter_code
_entity_poly.pdbx_strand_id
1 'polypeptide(L)'
;MINTTLCYLLRGDEVLMLHRTKKENDLNHDKWIGLGGKFEDGESPEDCLLREIREETGLTLTSWRFRGIVTFVNDRYETEYMHLFTADGFTGEMIPCDEGDPEWIPWNRLGELPQWEGDRLFLKLLEEGAPFFSLKLVYSGEKLLSAALDGRTVLTVQLSPPQRSP
;
A
#
# COMPACT_ATOMS: atom_id res chain seq x y z
N MET A 1 -7.77 -15.43 -2.73
CA MET A 1 -6.64 -14.76 -2.02
C MET A 1 -5.75 -14.18 -3.09
N ILE A 2 -5.36 -12.92 -2.94
CA ILE A 2 -4.62 -12.15 -3.95
C ILE A 2 -3.25 -11.79 -3.38
N ASN A 3 -2.21 -11.84 -4.22
CA ASN A 3 -0.88 -11.31 -3.90
C ASN A 3 -0.65 -10.04 -4.72
N THR A 4 -0.15 -9.00 -4.05
CA THR A 4 0.17 -7.72 -4.66
C THR A 4 1.53 -7.23 -4.19
N THR A 5 2.10 -6.28 -4.93
CA THR A 5 3.21 -5.46 -4.45
C THR A 5 2.73 -4.03 -4.23
N LEU A 6 3.37 -3.36 -3.28
CA LEU A 6 3.25 -1.91 -3.10
C LEU A 6 4.61 -1.34 -2.75
N CYS A 7 5.01 -0.28 -3.42
CA CYS A 7 6.31 0.36 -3.27
C CYS A 7 6.16 1.85 -3.02
N TYR A 8 6.84 2.32 -1.98
CA TYR A 8 7.10 3.73 -1.75
C TYR A 8 8.47 4.08 -2.36
N LEU A 9 8.45 4.67 -3.56
CA LEU A 9 9.66 5.10 -4.27
C LEU A 9 10.09 6.49 -3.76
N LEU A 10 11.30 6.57 -3.20
CA LEU A 10 11.82 7.73 -2.50
C LEU A 10 12.76 8.55 -3.39
N ARG A 11 12.71 9.88 -3.22
CA ARG A 11 13.66 10.84 -3.81
C ARG A 11 13.87 12.00 -2.84
N GLY A 12 14.98 11.96 -2.11
CA GLY A 12 15.19 12.89 -1.00
C GLY A 12 14.12 12.72 0.06
N ASP A 13 13.41 13.80 0.41
CA ASP A 13 12.32 13.79 1.39
C ASP A 13 10.93 13.58 0.76
N GLU A 14 10.89 13.29 -0.55
CA GLU A 14 9.66 13.03 -1.30
C GLU A 14 9.47 11.54 -1.58
N VAL A 15 8.22 11.16 -1.80
CA VAL A 15 7.83 9.84 -2.24
C VAL A 15 6.89 9.95 -3.44
N LEU A 16 7.07 9.07 -4.42
CA LEU A 16 6.19 9.00 -5.58
C LEU A 16 4.90 8.29 -5.19
N MET A 17 3.78 8.98 -5.35
CA MET A 17 2.45 8.49 -5.02
C MET A 17 1.58 8.55 -6.28
N LEU A 18 0.72 7.55 -6.45
CA LEU A 18 -0.24 7.50 -7.55
C LEU A 18 -1.61 7.97 -7.06
N HIS A 19 -2.15 8.99 -7.71
CA HIS A 19 -3.54 9.41 -7.48
C HIS A 19 -4.48 8.64 -8.42
N ARG A 20 -5.27 7.72 -7.85
CA ARG A 20 -6.14 6.81 -8.63
C ARG A 20 -7.46 7.48 -8.99
N THR A 21 -7.48 8.14 -10.14
CA THR A 21 -8.65 8.89 -10.65
C THR A 21 -9.21 8.34 -11.97
N LYS A 22 -8.46 7.48 -12.68
CA LYS A 22 -8.75 7.14 -14.08
C LYS A 22 -9.58 5.87 -14.29
N LYS A 23 -9.66 4.97 -13.30
CA LYS A 23 -10.29 3.64 -13.44
C LYS A 23 -11.74 3.65 -12.93
N GLU A 24 -12.69 3.24 -13.79
CA GLU A 24 -14.10 3.07 -13.40
C GLU A 24 -14.26 1.85 -12.46
N ASN A 25 -15.05 2.00 -11.39
CA ASN A 25 -15.25 0.99 -10.32
C ASN A 25 -13.97 0.61 -9.54
N ASP A 26 -13.05 1.55 -9.40
CA ASP A 26 -11.86 1.35 -8.56
C ASP A 26 -12.21 1.45 -7.07
N LEU A 27 -11.82 0.44 -6.29
CA LEU A 27 -11.94 0.44 -4.83
C LEU A 27 -11.12 1.56 -4.17
N ASN A 28 -10.12 2.06 -4.88
CA ASN A 28 -9.23 3.11 -4.46
C ASN A 28 -9.48 4.44 -5.18
N HIS A 29 -10.65 4.64 -5.80
CA HIS A 29 -10.98 5.91 -6.46
C HIS A 29 -10.80 7.09 -5.49
N ASP A 30 -10.11 8.15 -5.95
CA ASP A 30 -9.70 9.34 -5.17
C ASP A 30 -8.75 9.08 -3.99
N LYS A 31 -8.13 7.88 -3.90
CA LYS A 31 -7.09 7.60 -2.91
C LYS A 31 -5.70 7.75 -3.50
N TRP A 32 -4.76 8.08 -2.63
CA TRP A 32 -3.34 8.13 -2.94
C TRP A 32 -2.66 6.88 -2.43
N ILE A 33 -2.04 6.12 -3.32
CA ILE A 33 -1.36 4.88 -2.98
C ILE A 33 0.10 4.87 -3.47
N GLY A 34 0.90 3.97 -2.92
CA GLY A 34 2.19 3.63 -3.53
C GLY A 34 2.02 2.96 -4.89
N LEU A 35 3.14 2.71 -5.56
CA LEU A 35 3.16 2.07 -6.87
C LEU A 35 3.18 0.55 -6.75
N GLY A 36 2.55 -0.16 -7.67
CA GLY A 36 2.49 -1.61 -7.62
C GLY A 36 1.14 -2.18 -8.02
N GLY A 37 1.08 -3.49 -8.10
CA GLY A 37 -0.10 -4.17 -8.61
C GLY A 37 -0.11 -5.65 -8.27
N LYS A 38 -0.81 -6.42 -9.08
CA LYS A 38 -1.09 -7.83 -8.82
C LYS A 38 0.00 -8.71 -9.43
N PHE A 39 0.24 -9.84 -8.78
CA PHE A 39 1.14 -10.86 -9.30
C PHE A 39 0.57 -11.47 -10.59
N GLU A 40 1.44 -11.74 -11.54
CA GLU A 40 1.22 -12.67 -12.65
C GLU A 40 1.71 -14.08 -12.29
N ASP A 41 1.28 -15.08 -13.06
CA ASP A 41 1.70 -16.47 -12.82
C ASP A 41 3.21 -16.63 -13.01
N GLY A 42 3.87 -17.23 -12.02
CA GLY A 42 5.31 -17.46 -12.01
C GLY A 42 6.17 -16.31 -11.47
N GLU A 43 5.59 -15.17 -11.09
CA GLU A 43 6.35 -14.05 -10.51
C GLU A 43 6.77 -14.29 -9.06
N SER A 44 8.01 -13.92 -8.73
CA SER A 44 8.38 -13.57 -7.35
C SER A 44 7.86 -12.18 -6.99
N PRO A 45 7.81 -11.82 -5.69
CA PRO A 45 7.49 -10.45 -5.29
C PRO A 45 8.38 -9.39 -5.95
N GLU A 46 9.66 -9.68 -6.12
CA GLU A 46 10.61 -8.79 -6.79
C GLU A 46 10.35 -8.67 -8.30
N ASP A 47 9.98 -9.77 -8.99
CA ASP A 47 9.63 -9.72 -10.42
C ASP A 47 8.40 -8.82 -10.63
N CYS A 48 7.35 -9.03 -9.81
CA CYS A 48 6.14 -8.22 -9.84
C CYS A 48 6.45 -6.74 -9.55
N LEU A 49 7.25 -6.44 -8.52
CA LEU A 49 7.66 -5.07 -8.19
C LEU A 49 8.34 -4.39 -9.38
N LEU A 50 9.32 -5.06 -9.99
CA LEU A 50 10.11 -4.47 -11.08
C LEU A 50 9.28 -4.25 -12.35
N ARG A 51 8.35 -5.17 -12.65
CA ARG A 51 7.41 -5.03 -13.77
C ARG A 51 6.47 -3.85 -13.53
N GLU A 52 5.75 -3.85 -12.40
CA GLU A 52 4.73 -2.83 -12.08
C GLU A 52 5.34 -1.42 -12.08
N ILE A 53 6.50 -1.22 -11.43
CA ILE A 53 7.14 0.10 -11.42
C ILE A 53 7.52 0.57 -12.83
N ARG A 54 8.01 -0.35 -13.66
CA ARG A 54 8.37 -0.04 -15.04
C ARG A 54 7.14 0.29 -15.88
N GLU A 55 6.04 -0.44 -15.71
CA GLU A 55 4.79 -0.21 -16.43
C GLU A 55 4.12 1.09 -16.02
N GLU A 56 4.03 1.36 -14.72
CA GLU A 56 3.34 2.53 -14.18
C GLU A 56 4.11 3.83 -14.36
N THR A 57 5.45 3.77 -14.37
CA THR A 57 6.28 4.99 -14.35
C THR A 57 7.34 5.07 -15.43
N GLY A 58 7.65 3.96 -16.13
CA GLY A 58 8.77 3.90 -17.07
C GLY A 58 10.15 3.82 -16.38
N LEU A 59 10.20 3.90 -15.05
CA LEU A 59 11.45 3.87 -14.29
C LEU A 59 11.96 2.45 -14.12
N THR A 60 13.29 2.30 -14.03
CA THR A 60 13.96 1.06 -13.68
C THR A 60 14.59 1.20 -12.31
N LEU A 61 14.16 0.39 -11.34
CA LEU A 61 14.73 0.39 -10.00
C LEU A 61 16.16 -0.16 -10.00
N THR A 62 17.02 0.44 -9.20
CA THR A 62 18.42 0.03 -9.00
C THR A 62 18.75 -0.25 -7.52
N SER A 63 17.91 0.21 -6.60
CA SER A 63 18.02 -0.07 -5.17
C SER A 63 16.62 -0.13 -4.53
N TRP A 64 16.32 -1.24 -3.86
CA TRP A 64 15.07 -1.46 -3.16
C TRP A 64 15.26 -2.37 -1.94
N ARG A 65 14.27 -2.34 -1.05
CA ARG A 65 14.22 -3.15 0.15
C ARG A 65 12.82 -3.70 0.36
N PHE A 66 12.75 -5.01 0.57
CA PHE A 66 11.53 -5.68 1.00
C PHE A 66 11.29 -5.40 2.49
N ARG A 67 10.18 -4.71 2.81
CA ARG A 67 9.91 -4.15 4.14
C ARG A 67 8.98 -5.00 4.98
N GLY A 68 8.10 -5.78 4.36
CA GLY A 68 7.17 -6.60 5.11
C GLY A 68 6.02 -7.11 4.28
N ILE A 69 5.14 -7.85 4.93
CA ILE A 69 3.89 -8.32 4.33
C ILE A 69 2.73 -7.73 5.11
N VAL A 70 1.84 -7.06 4.40
CA VAL A 70 0.59 -6.54 4.96
C VAL A 70 -0.56 -7.42 4.48
N THR A 71 -1.24 -8.09 5.41
CA THR A 71 -2.42 -8.90 5.11
C THR A 71 -3.68 -8.09 5.37
N PHE A 72 -4.43 -7.79 4.30
CA PHE A 72 -5.73 -7.16 4.39
C PHE A 72 -6.83 -8.23 4.41
N VAL A 73 -7.65 -8.21 5.46
CA VAL A 73 -8.84 -9.05 5.59
C VAL A 73 -10.06 -8.15 5.61
N ASN A 74 -11.03 -8.41 4.75
CA ASN A 74 -12.26 -7.64 4.67
C ASN A 74 -13.47 -8.60 4.61
N ASP A 75 -14.65 -8.13 5.04
CA ASP A 75 -15.90 -8.88 4.97
C ASP A 75 -16.58 -8.83 3.59
N ARG A 76 -16.14 -7.93 2.70
CA ARG A 76 -16.67 -7.72 1.35
C ARG A 76 -15.71 -8.09 0.23
N TYR A 77 -14.41 -8.10 0.50
CA TYR A 77 -13.36 -8.32 -0.50
C TYR A 77 -12.51 -9.54 -0.16
N GLU A 78 -11.87 -10.12 -1.18
CA GLU A 78 -10.93 -11.22 -0.97
C GLU A 78 -9.77 -10.80 -0.08
N THR A 79 -9.20 -11.75 0.67
CA THR A 79 -7.96 -11.51 1.42
C THR A 79 -6.81 -11.19 0.47
N GLU A 80 -6.09 -10.12 0.76
CA GLU A 80 -4.91 -9.65 0.03
C GLU A 80 -3.66 -9.78 0.90
N TYR A 81 -2.59 -10.28 0.29
CA TYR A 81 -1.23 -10.26 0.82
C TYR A 81 -0.42 -9.26 0.00
N MET A 82 -0.27 -8.06 0.56
CA MET A 82 0.50 -6.99 -0.05
C MET A 82 1.96 -7.07 0.41
N HIS A 83 2.86 -7.31 -0.53
CA HIS A 83 4.29 -7.29 -0.32
C HIS A 83 4.80 -5.86 -0.41
N LEU A 84 5.21 -5.31 0.73
CA LEU A 84 5.55 -3.89 0.88
C LEU A 84 7.04 -3.66 0.64
N PHE A 85 7.36 -2.73 -0.24
CA PHE A 85 8.71 -2.32 -0.59
C PHE A 85 8.93 -0.83 -0.38
N THR A 86 10.20 -0.47 -0.19
CA THR A 86 10.70 0.91 -0.40
C THR A 86 11.83 0.85 -1.40
N ALA A 87 11.94 1.85 -2.26
CA ALA A 87 13.05 1.97 -3.20
C ALA A 87 13.63 3.39 -3.14
N ASP A 88 14.94 3.52 -3.27
CA ASP A 88 15.68 4.79 -3.15
C ASP A 88 16.69 5.00 -4.29
N GLY A 89 16.75 4.06 -5.23
CA GLY A 89 17.56 4.16 -6.44
C GLY A 89 16.78 3.74 -7.67
N PHE A 90 16.81 4.59 -8.70
CA PHE A 90 16.18 4.32 -9.99
C PHE A 90 16.87 5.10 -11.12
N THR A 91 16.59 4.68 -12.35
CA THR A 91 17.02 5.35 -13.59
C THR A 91 15.87 5.42 -14.58
N GLY A 92 15.95 6.32 -15.57
CA GLY A 92 14.93 6.51 -16.59
C GLY A 92 14.20 7.85 -16.45
N GLU A 93 13.22 8.06 -17.31
CA GLU A 93 12.36 9.24 -17.31
C GLU A 93 10.91 8.81 -17.07
N MET A 94 10.16 9.60 -16.31
CA MET A 94 8.77 9.26 -15.99
C MET A 94 7.89 9.34 -17.24
N ILE A 95 7.06 8.32 -17.44
CA ILE A 95 6.01 8.30 -18.46
C ILE A 95 4.61 8.47 -17.83
N PRO A 96 3.59 8.85 -18.61
CA PRO A 96 2.21 8.84 -18.12
C PRO A 96 1.77 7.43 -17.72
N CYS A 97 1.07 7.34 -16.58
CA CYS A 97 0.45 6.11 -16.10
C CYS A 97 -1.01 6.04 -16.60
N ASP A 98 -1.45 4.83 -16.98
CA ASP A 98 -2.84 4.58 -17.38
C ASP A 98 -3.80 4.49 -16.16
N GLU A 99 -3.28 4.16 -14.97
CA GLU A 99 -4.09 3.98 -13.76
C GLU A 99 -4.33 5.27 -12.97
N GLY A 100 -3.50 6.31 -13.18
CA GLY A 100 -3.58 7.55 -12.43
C GLY A 100 -2.51 8.56 -12.83
N ASP A 101 -2.31 9.58 -12.00
CA ASP A 101 -1.26 10.58 -12.18
C ASP A 101 -0.22 10.44 -11.06
N PRO A 102 1.03 10.03 -11.39
CA PRO A 102 2.08 9.89 -10.39
C PRO A 102 2.66 11.26 -10.02
N GLU A 103 2.68 11.58 -8.73
CA GLU A 103 3.22 12.83 -8.20
C GLU A 103 4.18 12.60 -7.05
N TRP A 104 5.22 13.41 -6.99
CA TRP A 104 6.16 13.44 -5.87
C TRP A 104 5.55 14.24 -4.73
N ILE A 105 5.33 13.58 -3.61
CA ILE A 105 4.71 14.16 -2.42
C ILE A 105 5.72 14.15 -1.26
N PRO A 106 5.89 15.26 -0.53
CA PRO A 106 6.70 15.26 0.70
C PRO A 106 6.22 14.20 1.69
N TRP A 107 7.13 13.42 2.27
CA TRP A 107 6.80 12.33 3.19
C TRP A 107 5.91 12.77 4.35
N ASN A 108 6.21 13.95 4.92
CA ASN A 108 5.46 14.54 6.02
C ASN A 108 4.02 14.93 5.67
N ARG A 109 3.65 14.97 4.38
CA ARG A 109 2.29 15.27 3.90
C ARG A 109 1.47 14.03 3.61
N LEU A 110 2.06 12.83 3.64
CA LEU A 110 1.31 11.60 3.40
C LEU A 110 0.11 11.45 4.34
N GLY A 111 0.24 11.84 5.60
CA GLY A 111 -0.85 11.75 6.57
C GLY A 111 -2.07 12.64 6.25
N GLU A 112 -1.92 13.63 5.37
CA GLU A 112 -2.97 14.56 4.93
C GLU A 112 -3.79 14.00 3.76
N LEU A 113 -3.25 13.00 3.04
CA LEU A 113 -3.88 12.46 1.85
C LEU A 113 -5.03 11.49 2.21
N PRO A 114 -6.08 11.42 1.37
CA PRO A 114 -7.08 10.36 1.48
C PRO A 114 -6.45 8.97 1.28
N GLN A 115 -6.44 8.17 2.36
CA GLN A 115 -5.82 6.84 2.43
C GLN A 115 -6.67 5.89 3.27
N TRP A 116 -6.35 4.60 3.25
CA TRP A 116 -6.97 3.65 4.18
C TRP A 116 -6.42 3.88 5.60
N GLU A 117 -7.26 3.67 6.62
CA GLU A 117 -6.86 3.91 8.02
C GLU A 117 -5.63 3.09 8.43
N GLY A 118 -5.55 1.84 7.94
CA GLY A 118 -4.44 0.95 8.20
C GLY A 118 -3.13 1.34 7.51
N ASP A 119 -3.16 2.19 6.46
CA ASP A 119 -1.95 2.63 5.76
C ASP A 119 -1.03 3.41 6.69
N ARG A 120 -1.64 4.21 7.59
CA ARG A 120 -0.95 4.97 8.62
C ARG A 120 -0.11 4.08 9.54
N LEU A 121 -0.52 2.83 9.76
CA LEU A 121 0.21 1.91 10.64
C LEU A 121 1.52 1.48 10.02
N PHE A 122 1.53 1.03 8.75
CA PHE A 122 2.77 0.62 8.11
C PHE A 122 3.61 1.81 7.65
N LEU A 123 3.02 2.94 7.26
CA LEU A 123 3.77 4.17 6.96
C LEU A 123 4.60 4.63 8.16
N LYS A 124 4.02 4.58 9.36
CA LYS A 124 4.75 4.86 10.60
C LYS A 124 5.91 3.88 10.84
N LEU A 125 5.69 2.58 10.60
CA LEU A 125 6.77 1.57 10.71
C LEU A 125 7.89 1.83 9.69
N LEU A 126 7.55 2.29 8.49
CA LEU A 126 8.53 2.66 7.47
C LEU A 126 9.37 3.86 7.91
N GLU A 127 8.72 4.90 8.43
CA GLU A 127 9.35 6.13 8.96
C GLU A 127 10.27 5.85 10.15
N GLU A 128 9.84 5.00 11.08
CA GLU A 128 10.64 4.59 12.25
C GLU A 128 11.81 3.64 11.89
N GLY A 129 11.94 3.27 10.60
CA GLY A 129 13.03 2.41 10.14
C GLY A 129 12.90 0.96 10.63
N ALA A 130 11.68 0.48 10.88
CA ALA A 130 11.43 -0.85 11.41
C ALA A 130 12.13 -1.95 10.57
N PRO A 131 12.56 -3.06 11.21
CA PRO A 131 12.99 -4.27 10.50
C PRO A 131 11.82 -4.87 9.70
N PHE A 132 12.08 -5.97 8.99
CA PHE A 132 11.01 -6.68 8.28
C PHE A 132 9.88 -7.05 9.24
N PHE A 133 8.63 -6.80 8.85
CA PHE A 133 7.46 -7.04 9.70
C PHE A 133 6.32 -7.76 8.96
N SER A 134 5.44 -8.39 9.73
CA SER A 134 4.14 -8.86 9.27
C SER A 134 3.03 -8.05 9.94
N LEU A 135 2.19 -7.38 9.14
CA LEU A 135 1.07 -6.59 9.65
C LEU A 135 -0.24 -7.16 9.13
N LYS A 136 -1.14 -7.56 10.01
CA LYS A 136 -2.50 -7.96 9.65
C LYS A 136 -3.46 -6.83 9.96
N LEU A 137 -4.28 -6.45 8.99
CA LEU A 137 -5.33 -5.44 9.10
C LEU A 137 -6.69 -6.08 8.80
N VAL A 138 -7.64 -5.94 9.72
CA VAL A 138 -8.98 -6.52 9.57
C VAL A 138 -10.02 -5.41 9.50
N TYR A 139 -10.81 -5.40 8.43
CA TYR A 139 -11.81 -4.38 8.11
C TYR A 139 -13.23 -4.97 8.08
N SER A 140 -14.22 -4.10 8.32
CA SER A 140 -15.60 -4.31 7.91
C SER A 140 -16.06 -3.11 7.09
N GLY A 141 -16.39 -3.34 5.81
CA GLY A 141 -16.50 -2.27 4.83
C GLY A 141 -15.22 -1.44 4.78
N GLU A 142 -15.31 -0.15 5.09
CA GLU A 142 -14.16 0.78 5.12
C GLU A 142 -13.53 0.95 6.50
N LYS A 143 -14.13 0.38 7.55
CA LYS A 143 -13.72 0.60 8.95
C LYS A 143 -12.68 -0.42 9.38
N LEU A 144 -11.53 0.04 9.87
CA LEU A 144 -10.53 -0.83 10.51
C LEU A 144 -11.07 -1.31 11.87
N LEU A 145 -11.13 -2.62 12.06
CA LEU A 145 -11.61 -3.26 13.29
C LEU A 145 -10.46 -3.68 14.20
N SER A 146 -9.39 -4.22 13.62
CA SER A 146 -8.21 -4.62 14.39
C SER A 146 -6.95 -4.64 13.55
N ALA A 147 -5.80 -4.51 14.23
CA ALA A 147 -4.49 -4.70 13.64
C ALA A 147 -3.60 -5.56 14.53
N ALA A 148 -2.79 -6.42 13.92
CA ALA A 148 -1.78 -7.22 14.61
C ALA A 148 -0.42 -7.09 13.91
N LEU A 149 0.60 -6.67 14.65
CA LEU A 149 1.98 -6.57 14.21
C LEU A 149 2.77 -7.76 14.75
N ASP A 150 3.38 -8.54 13.86
CA ASP A 150 4.12 -9.77 14.16
C ASP A 150 3.34 -10.73 15.05
N GLY A 151 2.04 -10.87 14.76
CA GLY A 151 1.10 -11.71 15.50
C GLY A 151 0.60 -11.12 16.83
N ARG A 152 1.05 -9.93 17.22
CA ARG A 152 0.63 -9.25 18.45
C ARG A 152 -0.38 -8.16 18.13
N THR A 153 -1.54 -8.18 18.80
CA THR A 153 -2.56 -7.14 18.64
C THR A 153 -2.02 -5.77 19.06
N VAL A 154 -2.08 -4.80 18.14
CA VAL A 154 -1.66 -3.40 18.36
C VAL A 154 -2.84 -2.42 18.29
N LEU A 155 -3.96 -2.83 17.69
CA LEU A 155 -5.19 -2.06 17.62
C LEU A 155 -6.40 -2.99 17.69
N THR A 156 -7.43 -2.58 18.45
CA THR A 156 -8.76 -3.22 18.44
C THR A 156 -9.82 -2.18 18.72
N VAL A 157 -10.81 -2.10 17.84
CA VAL A 157 -11.99 -1.24 18.04
C VAL A 157 -13.08 -2.08 18.71
N GLN A 158 -13.52 -1.68 19.90
CA GLN A 158 -14.73 -2.27 20.49
C GLN A 158 -15.93 -1.83 19.66
N LEU A 159 -16.58 -2.78 18.99
CA LEU A 159 -17.89 -2.55 18.38
C LEU A 159 -18.92 -2.56 19.50
N SER A 160 -19.56 -1.41 19.76
CA SER A 160 -20.78 -1.37 20.57
C SER A 160 -21.79 -2.35 19.94
N PRO A 161 -22.45 -3.22 20.72
CA PRO A 161 -23.47 -4.10 20.16
C PRO A 161 -24.54 -3.26 19.45
N PRO A 162 -25.12 -3.77 18.34
CA PRO A 162 -26.18 -3.05 17.65
C PRO A 162 -27.27 -2.71 18.66
N GLN A 163 -27.62 -1.42 18.76
CA GLN A 163 -28.78 -1.00 19.52
C GLN A 163 -29.97 -1.75 18.92
N ARG A 164 -30.50 -2.73 19.65
CA ARG A 164 -31.80 -3.30 19.33
C ARG A 164 -32.81 -2.17 19.51
N SER A 165 -33.30 -1.65 18.39
CA SER A 165 -34.49 -0.81 18.39
C SER A 165 -35.64 -1.57 19.06
N PRO A 166 -36.45 -0.90 19.91
CA PRO A 166 -37.53 -1.54 20.66
C PRO A 166 -38.62 -2.13 19.75
#